data_AF-A0A2V9DU53-F1
#
_entry.id   AF-A0A2V9DU53-F1
#
_cell.length_a   1.000
_cell.length_b   1.000
_cell.length_c   1.000
_cell.angle_alpha   90.00
_cell.angle_beta   90.00
_cell.angle_gamma   90.00
#
_symmetry.space_group_name_H-M   'P 1'
#
loop_
_entity.id
_entity.type
_entity.pdbx_description
1 polymer ?
#
loop_
_entity_poly.entity_id
_entity_poly.type
_entity_poly.pdbx_seq_one_letter_code
_entity_poly.pdbx_strand_id
1 'polypeptide(L)'
;MQERCGLSEGSTRGFGRPGSLKDAEILLKGRQDPNSLVFHSKRGSALRETHVLHAFLHPVLKALGLPQAGMHAFRHGCNRRWELSGMNPAVLRQQMGHSSAVMTANTPEKFH
;
A
#
# COMPACT_ATOMS: atom_id res chain seq x y z
N MET A 1 -2.36 39.15 11.99
CA MET A 1 -2.80 39.06 10.58
C MET A 1 -2.11 37.85 9.96
N GLN A 2 -2.88 36.96 9.35
CA GLN A 2 -2.51 35.60 8.91
C GLN A 2 -1.24 35.51 8.06
N GLU A 3 -0.35 34.58 8.40
CA GLU A 3 0.46 33.85 7.42
C GLU A 3 -0.18 32.47 7.22
N ARG A 4 -0.69 32.23 6.01
CA ARG A 4 -1.24 30.93 5.62
C ARG A 4 -0.06 29.99 5.37
N CYS A 5 0.17 29.07 6.31
CA CYS A 5 1.05 27.93 6.12
C CYS A 5 0.49 27.09 4.97
N GLY A 6 1.30 26.92 3.92
CA GLY A 6 0.93 26.23 2.69
C GLY A 6 0.50 24.79 2.94
N LEU A 7 -0.65 24.43 2.38
CA LEU A 7 -1.06 23.05 2.22
C LEU A 7 -0.03 22.36 1.32
N SER A 8 0.62 21.32 1.84
CA SER A 8 1.55 20.47 1.09
C SER A 8 0.84 19.86 -0.13
N GLU A 9 1.40 20.09 -1.33
CA GLU A 9 0.94 19.45 -2.56
C GLU A 9 0.94 17.92 -2.40
N GLY A 10 -0.21 17.31 -2.69
CA GLY A 10 -0.47 15.89 -2.45
C GLY A 10 0.43 14.97 -3.26
N SER A 11 0.82 13.84 -2.65
CA SER A 11 1.54 12.74 -3.30
C SER A 11 0.63 11.96 -4.26
N THR A 12 0.04 12.64 -5.25
CA THR A 12 -0.82 12.01 -6.25
C THR A 12 0.05 11.31 -7.28
N ARG A 13 -0.08 9.98 -7.41
CA ARG A 13 0.68 9.17 -8.35
C ARG A 13 -0.23 8.25 -9.14
N GLY A 14 -0.02 8.23 -10.46
CA GLY A 14 -0.68 7.30 -11.35
C GLY A 14 -0.07 5.91 -11.20
N PHE A 15 -0.90 4.92 -10.88
CA PHE A 15 -0.56 3.52 -10.99
C PHE A 15 -1.23 2.97 -12.24
N GLY A 16 -0.47 2.28 -13.09
CA GLY A 16 -1.08 1.49 -14.16
C GLY A 16 -2.05 0.48 -13.53
N ARG A 17 -3.26 0.32 -14.07
CA ARG A 17 -4.26 -0.63 -13.55
C ARG A 17 -3.90 -2.04 -14.03
N PRO A 18 -3.27 -2.91 -13.23
CA PRO A 18 -3.10 -4.30 -13.64
C PRO A 18 -4.47 -4.96 -13.76
N GLY A 19 -4.60 -5.95 -14.65
CA GLY A 19 -5.84 -6.70 -14.85
C GLY A 19 -6.37 -7.42 -13.61
N SER A 20 -5.58 -7.51 -12.53
CA SER A 20 -5.98 -8.02 -11.22
C SER A 20 -6.80 -7.03 -10.37
N LEU A 21 -6.92 -5.75 -10.77
CA LEU A 21 -7.77 -4.77 -10.07
C LEU A 21 -9.24 -4.79 -10.54
N LYS A 22 -9.66 -5.78 -11.35
CA LYS A 22 -11.06 -5.96 -11.75
C LYS A 22 -11.98 -6.13 -10.53
N ASP A 23 -11.47 -6.69 -9.44
CA ASP A 23 -12.21 -6.86 -8.19
C ASP A 23 -12.63 -5.50 -7.59
N ALA A 24 -11.86 -4.43 -7.81
CA ALA A 24 -12.23 -3.10 -7.36
C ALA A 24 -13.45 -2.54 -8.11
N GLU A 25 -13.66 -2.93 -9.37
CA GLU A 25 -14.85 -2.55 -10.14
C GLU A 25 -16.11 -3.22 -9.58
N ILE A 26 -15.98 -4.46 -9.07
CA ILE A 26 -17.07 -5.15 -8.37
C ILE A 26 -17.45 -4.38 -7.10
N LEU A 27 -16.46 -3.89 -6.34
CA LEU A 27 -16.69 -3.11 -5.12
C LEU A 27 -17.34 -1.73 -5.39
N LEU A 28 -17.12 -1.17 -6.57
CA LEU A 28 -17.67 0.13 -6.98
C LEU A 28 -18.97 0.02 -7.79
N LYS A 29 -19.40 -1.18 -8.16
CA LYS A 29 -20.55 -1.38 -9.05
C LYS A 29 -21.82 -0.73 -8.47
N GLY A 30 -22.33 0.30 -9.16
CA GLY A 30 -23.52 1.05 -8.76
C GLY A 30 -23.27 2.32 -7.94
N ARG A 31 -22.01 2.71 -7.68
CA ARG A 31 -21.65 3.97 -7.02
C ARG A 31 -21.04 4.92 -8.03
N GLN A 32 -21.68 6.07 -8.23
CA GLN A 32 -21.26 7.10 -9.19
C GLN A 32 -20.67 8.35 -8.51
N ASP A 33 -20.61 8.36 -7.18
CA ASP A 33 -20.04 9.49 -6.43
C ASP A 33 -18.51 9.36 -6.35
N PRO A 34 -17.74 10.35 -6.85
CA PRO A 34 -16.28 10.33 -6.80
C PRO A 34 -15.71 10.31 -5.38
N ASN A 35 -16.50 10.66 -4.35
CA ASN A 35 -16.09 10.58 -2.94
C ASN A 35 -16.44 9.25 -2.27
N SER A 36 -17.04 8.30 -3.01
CA SER A 36 -17.38 6.99 -2.46
C SER A 36 -16.12 6.19 -2.11
N LEU A 37 -16.05 5.77 -0.86
CA LEU A 37 -15.00 4.87 -0.38
C LEU A 37 -15.12 3.51 -1.06
N VAL A 38 -14.03 3.03 -1.69
CA VAL A 38 -13.95 1.67 -2.24
C VAL A 38 -14.02 0.63 -1.12
N PHE A 39 -13.37 0.91 0.00
CA PHE A 39 -13.27 0.02 1.15
C PHE A 39 -13.94 0.65 2.37
N HIS A 40 -15.17 0.20 2.66
CA HIS A 40 -15.98 0.71 3.76
C HIS A 40 -16.52 -0.42 4.64
N SER A 41 -16.82 -0.09 5.89
CA SER A 41 -17.57 -0.98 6.78
C SER A 41 -19.02 -1.11 6.32
N LYS A 42 -19.78 -2.08 6.85
CA LYS A 42 -21.23 -2.17 6.59
C LYS A 42 -22.00 -0.90 6.96
N ARG A 43 -21.44 -0.07 7.86
CA ARG A 43 -22.03 1.21 8.30
C ARG A 43 -21.60 2.41 7.43
N GLY A 44 -20.85 2.18 6.35
CA GLY A 44 -20.42 3.22 5.40
C GLY A 44 -19.18 4.01 5.83
N SER A 45 -18.60 3.73 7.00
CA SER A 45 -17.35 4.36 7.44
C SER A 45 -16.13 3.76 6.74
N ALA A 46 -15.03 4.50 6.66
CA ALA A 46 -13.74 3.94 6.25
C ALA A 46 -13.36 2.70 7.09
N LEU A 47 -12.78 1.70 6.42
CA LEU A 47 -12.24 0.53 7.12
C LEU A 47 -11.07 0.95 8.01
N ARG A 48 -11.12 0.53 9.27
CA ARG A 48 -10.02 0.72 10.22
C ARG A 48 -9.00 -0.40 10.04
N GLU A 49 -7.73 -0.02 9.92
CA GLU A 49 -6.63 -0.99 9.77
C GLU A 49 -6.62 -2.03 10.90
N THR A 50 -6.77 -1.59 12.15
CA THR A 50 -6.79 -2.49 13.31
C THR A 50 -7.88 -3.56 13.21
N HIS A 51 -9.05 -3.19 12.69
CA HIS A 51 -10.14 -4.15 12.48
C HIS A 51 -9.81 -5.14 11.36
N VAL A 52 -9.24 -4.67 10.24
CA VAL A 52 -8.79 -5.54 9.13
C VAL A 52 -7.75 -6.56 9.63
N LEU A 53 -6.79 -6.09 10.42
CA LEU A 53 -5.74 -6.92 10.98
C LEU A 53 -6.30 -7.99 11.93
N HIS A 54 -7.07 -7.58 12.92
CA HIS A 54 -7.49 -8.47 14.01
C HIS A 54 -8.63 -9.40 13.61
N ALA A 55 -9.58 -8.93 12.81
CA ALA A 55 -10.76 -9.72 12.45
C ALA A 55 -10.53 -10.66 11.26
N PHE A 56 -9.55 -10.36 10.39
CA PHE A 56 -9.34 -11.12 9.16
C PHE A 56 -7.90 -11.61 9.00
N LEU A 57 -6.90 -10.71 9.03
CA LEU A 57 -5.53 -11.09 8.70
C LEU A 57 -4.89 -12.02 9.73
N HIS A 58 -4.91 -11.66 11.02
CA HIS A 58 -4.28 -12.46 12.07
C HIS A 58 -4.88 -13.87 12.19
N PRO A 59 -6.22 -14.05 12.12
CA PRO A 59 -6.81 -15.38 12.05
C PRO A 59 -6.32 -16.22 10.88
N VAL A 60 -6.20 -15.63 9.68
CA VAL A 60 -5.70 -16.32 8.49
C VAL A 60 -4.23 -16.71 8.64
N LEU A 61 -3.38 -15.79 9.11
CA LEU A 61 -1.96 -16.08 9.36
C LEU A 61 -1.80 -17.22 10.38
N LYS A 62 -2.60 -17.20 11.44
CA LYS A 62 -2.61 -18.27 12.46
C LYS A 62 -3.04 -19.61 11.86
N ALA A 63 -4.09 -19.64 11.03
CA ALA A 63 -4.55 -20.85 10.38
C ALA A 63 -3.50 -21.44 9.40
N LEU A 64 -2.70 -20.57 8.78
CA LEU A 64 -1.61 -20.95 7.87
C LEU A 64 -0.28 -21.24 8.60
N GLY A 65 -0.21 -21.09 9.92
CA GLY A 65 1.03 -21.26 10.69
C GLY A 65 2.11 -20.21 10.39
N LEU A 66 1.71 -19.05 9.86
CA LEU A 66 2.61 -17.95 9.51
C LEU A 66 2.80 -17.00 10.70
N PRO A 67 3.97 -16.32 10.80
CA PRO A 67 4.19 -15.31 11.81
C PRO A 67 3.19 -14.16 11.65
N GLN A 68 2.76 -13.60 12.77
CA GLN A 68 1.86 -12.47 12.78
C GLN A 68 2.54 -11.24 12.14
N ALA A 69 1.85 -10.59 11.20
CA ALA A 69 2.39 -9.47 10.47
C ALA A 69 1.29 -8.42 10.19
N GLY A 70 1.70 -7.14 10.10
CA GLY A 70 0.82 -6.02 9.79
C GLY A 70 0.71 -5.71 8.30
N MET A 71 -0.10 -4.71 7.93
CA MET A 71 -0.30 -4.32 6.51
C MET A 71 1.01 -3.90 5.82
N HIS A 72 1.95 -3.32 6.56
CA HIS A 72 3.28 -2.96 6.02
C HIS A 72 4.13 -4.16 5.62
N ALA A 73 3.94 -5.34 6.20
CA ALA A 73 4.66 -6.53 5.78
C ALA A 73 4.30 -6.93 4.34
N PHE A 74 3.05 -6.74 3.93
CA PHE A 74 2.65 -6.92 2.52
C PHE A 74 3.34 -5.94 1.60
N ARG A 75 3.48 -4.67 2.02
CA ARG A 75 4.23 -3.67 1.23
C ARG A 75 5.70 -4.06 1.06
N HIS A 76 6.35 -4.54 2.13
CA HIS A 76 7.72 -5.06 2.04
C HIS A 76 7.82 -6.31 1.15
N GLY A 77 6.86 -7.24 1.27
CA GLY A 77 6.79 -8.43 0.43
C GLY A 77 6.62 -8.11 -1.06
N CYS A 78 5.76 -7.14 -1.40
CA CYS A 78 5.61 -6.66 -2.77
C CYS A 78 6.90 -6.02 -3.30
N ASN A 79 7.55 -5.20 -2.50
CA ASN A 79 8.83 -4.59 -2.86
C ASN A 79 9.90 -5.65 -3.14
N ARG A 80 10.05 -6.62 -2.22
CA ARG A 80 10.99 -7.73 -2.40
C ARG A 80 10.67 -8.57 -3.63
N ARG A 81 9.39 -8.81 -3.93
CA ARG A 81 8.97 -9.54 -5.14
C ARG A 81 9.39 -8.80 -6.41
N TRP A 82 9.23 -7.47 -6.45
CA TRP A 82 9.63 -6.67 -7.60
C TRP A 82 11.16 -6.60 -7.75
N GLU A 83 11.90 -6.49 -6.66
CA GLU A 83 13.37 -6.59 -6.66
C GLU A 83 13.83 -7.93 -7.25
N LEU A 84 13.26 -9.04 -6.77
CA LEU A 84 13.59 -10.38 -7.26
C LEU A 84 13.19 -10.60 -8.73
N SER A 85 12.18 -9.89 -9.23
CA SER A 85 11.79 -9.95 -10.65
C SER A 85 12.70 -9.15 -11.59
N GLY A 86 13.73 -8.48 -11.06
CA GLY A 86 14.63 -7.65 -11.86
C GLY A 86 14.00 -6.34 -12.34
N MET A 87 12.96 -5.86 -11.65
CA MET A 87 12.30 -4.60 -12.01
C MET A 87 13.28 -3.43 -11.93
N ASN A 88 13.23 -2.53 -12.91
CA ASN A 88 14.06 -1.35 -12.92
C ASN A 88 13.88 -0.53 -11.62
N PRO A 89 14.97 -0.21 -10.89
CA PRO A 89 14.89 0.46 -9.60
C PRO A 89 14.26 1.86 -9.67
N ALA A 90 14.32 2.55 -10.82
CA ALA A 90 13.63 3.81 -11.02
C ALA A 90 12.09 3.63 -11.01
N VAL A 91 11.61 2.59 -11.68
CA VAL A 91 10.18 2.22 -11.71
C VAL A 91 9.73 1.76 -10.34
N LEU A 92 10.54 0.96 -9.64
CA LEU A 92 10.28 0.55 -8.27
C LEU A 92 10.12 1.75 -7.33
N ARG A 93 11.01 2.74 -7.41
CA ARG A 93 10.92 3.97 -6.60
C ARG A 93 9.66 4.78 -6.89
N GLN A 94 9.30 4.93 -8.17
CA GLN A 94 8.08 5.62 -8.58
C GLN A 94 6.83 4.93 -8.01
N GLN A 95 6.78 3.60 -8.12
CA GLN A 95 5.70 2.76 -7.62
C GLN A 95 5.61 2.79 -6.08
N MET A 96 6.75 2.79 -5.40
CA MET A 96 6.79 2.80 -3.94
C MET A 96 6.55 4.18 -3.35
N GLY A 97 6.86 5.26 -4.08
CA GLY A 97 6.60 6.61 -3.61
C GLY A 97 7.59 7.22 -2.67
N HIS A 98 8.83 6.76 -2.77
CA HIS A 98 9.90 7.37 -2.00
C HIS A 98 10.21 8.72 -2.63
N SER A 99 9.90 9.82 -1.93
CA SER A 99 10.26 11.18 -2.35
C SER A 99 11.78 11.45 -2.26
N SER A 100 12.58 10.53 -1.69
CA SER A 100 14.05 10.63 -1.72
C SER A 100 14.71 9.26 -1.92
N ALA A 101 15.86 9.27 -2.59
CA ALA A 101 16.67 8.09 -2.94
C ALA A 101 17.39 7.43 -1.74
N VAL A 102 17.13 7.87 -0.50
CA VAL A 102 17.96 7.55 0.67
C VAL A 102 17.54 6.25 1.40
N MET A 103 16.44 5.60 1.01
CA MET A 103 15.98 4.34 1.66
C MET A 103 16.43 3.05 0.96
N THR A 104 17.22 3.11 -0.13
CA THR A 104 17.65 1.90 -0.87
C THR A 104 19.14 1.55 -0.67
N ALA A 105 19.91 2.32 0.11
CA ALA A 105 21.33 2.05 0.35
C ALA A 105 21.61 1.81 1.84
N ASN A 106 21.44 0.55 2.29
CA ASN A 106 22.17 0.07 3.46
C ASN A 106 22.39 -1.45 3.36
N THR A 107 23.20 -1.85 2.38
CA THR A 107 23.87 -3.15 2.38
C THR A 107 25.29 -2.89 2.87
N PRO A 108 25.64 -3.17 4.14
CA PRO A 108 27.05 -3.28 4.49
C PRO A 108 27.55 -4.60 3.91
N GLU A 109 28.20 -4.52 2.74
CA GLU A 109 29.19 -5.52 2.38
C GLU A 109 30.22 -5.59 3.50
N LYS A 110 30.31 -6.73 4.18
CA LYS A 110 31.46 -7.09 4.99
C LYS A 110 32.21 -8.20 4.28
N PHE A 111 33.31 -7.81 3.65
CA PHE A 111 34.45 -8.67 3.37
C PHE A 111 34.91 -9.34 4.65
N HIS A 112 35.24 -10.62 4.58
CA HIS A 112 36.35 -11.31 5.25
C HIS A 112 36.76 -12.48 4.37
#